data_AF-A0A142XKS0-F1
#
_entry.id   AF-A0A142XKS0-F1
#
_cell.length_a   1.000
_cell.length_b   1.000
_cell.length_c   1.000
_cell.angle_alpha   90.00
_cell.angle_beta   90.00
_cell.angle_gamma   90.00
#
_symmetry.space_group_name_H-M   'P 1'
#
loop_
_entity.id
_entity.type
_entity.pdbx_description
1 polymer ?
#
loop_
_entity_poly.entity_id
_entity_poly.type
_entity_poly.pdbx_seq_one_letter_code
_entity_poly.pdbx_strand_id
1 'polypeptide(L)'
;MWCALLALVLSVCPVLSQKPRPDRVARIKVDGNVHTPDSVILNELYALGLYPGRLLNRAKLPIAQTRLKKLGLFEDVTVAVIDNEFDSEYKDILIQIQERSWVWLTFAVEDTTIAVLTLDVDLYRSTAYRVQKKLWGQSP
;
A
#
# COMPACT_ATOMS: atom_id res chain seq x y z
N MET A 1 34.39 57.28 21.79
CA MET A 1 33.03 56.99 21.29
C MET A 1 33.08 55.73 20.43
N TRP A 2 33.03 54.54 21.05
CA TRP A 2 33.42 53.26 20.45
C TRP A 2 32.50 52.12 20.96
N CYS A 3 31.18 52.31 20.89
CA CYS A 3 30.21 51.33 21.41
C CYS A 3 29.21 50.81 20.37
N ALA A 4 29.18 51.36 19.15
CA ALA A 4 28.12 51.04 18.18
C ALA A 4 28.46 49.87 17.22
N LEU A 5 29.70 49.39 17.17
CA LEU A 5 30.13 48.37 16.19
C LEU A 5 29.99 46.91 16.66
N LEU A 6 29.64 46.66 17.92
CA LEU A 6 29.56 45.29 18.48
C LEU A 6 28.15 44.66 18.43
N ALA A 7 27.11 45.41 18.05
CA ALA A 7 25.73 44.90 18.08
C ALA A 7 25.28 44.18 16.80
N LEU A 8 26.01 44.29 15.69
CA LEU A 8 25.56 43.74 14.40
C LEU A 8 25.98 42.28 14.14
N VAL A 9 26.81 41.69 15.01
CA VAL A 9 27.40 40.35 14.79
C VAL A 9 26.58 39.21 15.42
N LEU A 10 25.60 39.51 16.28
CA LEU A 10 24.79 38.49 16.98
C LEU A 10 23.51 38.05 16.25
N SER A 11 23.18 38.65 15.09
CA SER A 11 21.93 38.35 14.37
C SER A 11 22.05 37.27 13.28
N VAL A 12 23.20 36.60 13.15
CA VAL A 12 23.31 35.41 12.32
C VAL A 12 23.19 34.20 13.26
N CYS A 13 21.97 33.95 13.74
CA CYS A 13 21.67 32.60 14.22
C CYS A 13 21.86 31.69 13.00
N PRO A 14 22.83 30.75 13.01
CA PRO A 14 22.79 29.69 12.01
C PRO A 14 21.49 28.95 12.27
N VAL A 15 20.52 29.10 11.36
CA VAL A 15 19.40 28.17 11.27
C VAL A 15 20.06 26.81 11.12
N LEU A 16 20.07 26.04 12.21
CA LEU A 16 20.58 24.69 12.21
C LEU A 16 19.76 23.95 11.17
N SER A 17 20.35 23.72 9.99
CA SER A 17 19.78 22.89 8.95
C SER A 17 19.71 21.48 9.52
N GLN A 18 18.64 21.19 10.26
CA GLN A 18 18.33 19.86 10.73
C GLN A 18 18.06 19.05 9.47
N LYS A 19 19.03 18.24 9.08
CA LYS A 19 18.83 17.26 8.01
C LYS A 19 17.55 16.48 8.38
N PRO A 20 16.51 16.47 7.54
CA PRO A 20 15.25 15.84 7.88
C PRO A 20 15.54 14.42 8.35
N ARG A 21 14.98 14.04 9.49
CA ARG A 21 15.05 12.64 9.93
C ARG A 21 14.48 11.78 8.81
N PRO A 22 15.09 10.63 8.51
CA PRO A 22 14.63 9.81 7.40
C PRO A 22 13.21 9.31 7.72
N ASP A 23 12.28 9.57 6.79
CA ASP A 23 10.89 9.11 6.89
C ASP A 23 10.82 7.61 7.16
N ARG A 24 9.82 7.19 7.94
CA ARG A 24 9.50 5.78 8.20
C ARG A 24 8.13 5.42 7.65
N VAL A 25 7.94 4.15 7.32
CA VAL A 25 6.62 3.62 6.93
C VAL A 25 5.78 3.42 8.19
N ALA A 26 4.64 4.09 8.31
CA ALA A 26 3.67 3.82 9.38
C ALA A 26 2.82 2.60 9.04
N ARG A 27 1.95 2.73 8.03
CA ARG A 27 1.12 1.64 7.50
C ARG A 27 1.08 1.65 5.99
N ILE A 28 0.65 0.52 5.43
CA ILE A 28 0.39 0.36 4.01
C ILE A 28 -1.12 0.17 3.88
N LYS A 29 -1.78 1.06 3.15
CA LYS A 29 -3.21 0.98 2.83
C LYS A 29 -3.37 0.48 1.41
N VAL A 30 -4.26 -0.48 1.21
CA VAL A 30 -4.61 -1.02 -0.09
C VAL A 30 -6.08 -0.69 -0.34
N ASP A 31 -6.34 0.03 -1.42
CA ASP A 31 -7.67 0.44 -1.85
C ASP A 31 -7.95 -0.07 -3.27
N GLY A 32 -9.15 -0.61 -3.46
CA GLY A 32 -9.64 -1.03 -4.78
C GLY A 32 -9.43 -2.52 -5.11
N ASN A 33 -8.84 -3.31 -4.20
CA ASN A 33 -9.00 -4.75 -4.26
C ASN A 33 -10.36 -5.19 -3.71
N VAL A 34 -11.01 -6.09 -4.44
CA VAL A 34 -12.30 -6.68 -4.06
C VAL A 34 -12.17 -8.19 -3.97
N HIS A 35 -11.42 -8.80 -4.90
CA HIS A 35 -11.21 -10.23 -4.98
C HIS A 35 -9.78 -10.64 -4.64
N THR A 36 -8.81 -9.77 -4.91
CA THR A 36 -7.40 -10.00 -4.63
C THR A 36 -7.14 -9.80 -3.14
N PRO A 37 -6.62 -10.81 -2.41
CA PRO A 37 -6.28 -10.62 -1.00
C PRO A 37 -5.18 -9.56 -0.82
N ASP A 38 -5.27 -8.75 0.23
CA ASP A 38 -4.25 -7.76 0.60
C ASP A 38 -2.85 -8.39 0.65
N SER A 39 -2.77 -9.64 1.13
CA SER A 39 -1.50 -10.37 1.26
C SER A 39 -0.74 -10.48 -0.07
N VAL A 40 -1.42 -10.65 -1.20
CA VAL A 40 -0.79 -10.72 -2.53
C VAL A 40 -0.08 -9.39 -2.84
N ILE A 41 -0.73 -8.27 -2.56
CA ILE A 41 -0.23 -6.93 -2.83
C ILE A 41 0.88 -6.57 -1.83
N LEU A 42 0.68 -6.86 -0.55
CA LEU A 42 1.64 -6.61 0.52
C LEU A 42 2.92 -7.42 0.34
N ASN A 43 2.83 -8.67 -0.13
CA ASN A 43 4.00 -9.51 -0.39
C ASN A 43 4.94 -8.88 -1.43
N GLU A 44 4.42 -8.22 -2.47
CA GLU A 44 5.25 -7.51 -3.46
C GLU A 44 6.03 -6.33 -2.87
N LEU A 45 5.43 -5.61 -1.91
CA LEU A 45 6.08 -4.52 -1.20
C LEU A 45 7.10 -5.05 -0.17
N TYR A 46 6.74 -6.10 0.56
CA TYR A 46 7.61 -6.73 1.55
C TYR A 46 8.85 -7.33 0.90
N ALA A 47 8.73 -7.89 -0.31
CA ALA A 47 9.87 -8.37 -1.10
C ALA A 47 10.86 -7.24 -1.48
N LEU A 48 10.43 -5.98 -1.47
CA LEU A 48 11.28 -4.80 -1.64
C LEU A 48 11.76 -4.23 -0.31
N GLY A 49 11.34 -4.77 0.82
CA GLY A 49 11.65 -4.26 2.15
C GLY A 49 10.90 -2.99 2.51
N LEU A 50 9.73 -2.76 1.90
CA LEU A 50 8.77 -1.73 2.30
C LEU A 50 7.79 -2.35 3.29
N TYR A 51 8.09 -2.29 4.59
CA TYR A 51 7.21 -2.79 5.65
C TYR A 51 7.07 -1.75 6.77
N PRO A 52 5.95 -1.77 7.51
CA PRO A 52 5.73 -0.91 8.67
C PRO A 52 6.94 -0.85 9.63
N GLY A 53 7.27 0.34 10.11
CA GLY A 53 8.37 0.63 11.02
C GLY A 53 9.75 0.83 10.35
N ARG A 54 9.92 0.49 9.06
CA ARG A 54 11.20 0.69 8.36
C ARG A 54 11.38 2.09 7.80
N LEU A 55 12.63 2.41 7.51
CA LEU A 55 12.98 3.57 6.71
C LEU A 55 12.29 3.49 5.34
N LEU A 56 11.55 4.54 5.00
CA LEU A 56 10.87 4.70 3.73
C LEU A 56 11.90 5.00 2.64
N ASN A 57 12.15 4.03 1.77
CA ASN A 57 12.95 4.25 0.58
C ASN A 57 12.05 4.56 -0.61
N ARG A 58 11.89 5.86 -0.91
CA ARG A 58 11.04 6.36 -2.01
C ARG A 58 11.46 5.83 -3.40
N ALA A 59 12.74 5.49 -3.60
CA ALA A 59 13.21 4.92 -4.86
C ALA A 59 12.63 3.52 -5.14
N LYS A 60 12.11 2.83 -4.12
CA LYS A 60 11.50 1.51 -4.27
C LYS A 60 10.02 1.55 -4.67
N LEU A 61 9.34 2.67 -4.50
CA LEU A 61 7.93 2.84 -4.85
C LEU A 61 7.62 2.62 -6.34
N PRO A 62 8.36 3.21 -7.30
CA PRO A 62 8.12 2.94 -8.72
C PRO A 62 8.41 1.47 -9.09
N ILE A 63 9.34 0.83 -8.39
CA ILE A 63 9.64 -0.60 -8.55
C ILE A 63 8.46 -1.44 -8.06
N ALA A 64 7.90 -1.10 -6.89
CA ALA A 64 6.72 -1.75 -6.34
C ALA A 64 5.52 -1.62 -7.30
N GLN A 65 5.26 -0.41 -7.80
CA GLN A 65 4.20 -0.18 -8.79
C GLN A 65 4.41 -1.02 -10.06
N THR A 66 5.65 -1.11 -10.54
CA THR A 66 5.98 -1.95 -11.71
C THR A 66 5.77 -3.43 -11.44
N ARG A 67 6.14 -3.92 -10.24
CA ARG A 67 5.91 -5.32 -9.86
C ARG A 67 4.42 -5.66 -9.77
N LEU A 68 3.64 -4.80 -9.12
CA LEU A 68 2.19 -4.94 -9.06
C LEU A 68 1.56 -4.95 -10.46
N LYS A 69 2.00 -4.08 -11.37
CA LYS A 69 1.56 -4.11 -12.78
C LYS A 69 1.94 -5.42 -13.48
N LYS A 70 3.12 -5.97 -13.19
CA LYS A 70 3.61 -7.25 -13.75
C LYS A 70 2.85 -8.47 -13.27
N LEU A 71 2.12 -8.40 -12.15
CA LEU A 71 1.21 -9.48 -11.74
C LEU A 71 0.10 -9.71 -12.77
N GLY A 72 -0.22 -8.70 -13.60
CA GLY A 72 -1.24 -8.82 -14.64
C GLY A 72 -2.67 -8.82 -14.09
N LEU A 73 -2.86 -8.74 -12.78
CA LEU A 73 -4.17 -8.73 -12.10
C LEU A 73 -4.88 -7.37 -12.17
N PHE A 74 -4.15 -6.29 -12.43
CA PHE A 74 -4.69 -4.93 -12.34
C PHE A 74 -4.67 -4.24 -13.71
N GLU A 75 -5.73 -3.48 -14.02
CA GLU A 75 -5.76 -2.55 -15.15
C GLU A 75 -4.93 -1.30 -14.83
N ASP A 76 -5.10 -0.77 -13.62
CA ASP A 76 -4.35 0.39 -13.13
C ASP A 76 -3.81 0.15 -11.72
N VAL A 77 -2.64 0.74 -11.45
CA VAL A 77 -1.92 0.67 -10.19
C VAL A 77 -1.23 2.00 -9.94
N THR A 78 -1.56 2.62 -8.81
CA THR A 78 -0.91 3.82 -8.30
C THR A 78 -0.38 3.56 -6.89
N VAL A 79 0.88 3.93 -6.66
CA VAL A 79 1.52 3.82 -5.34
C VAL A 79 1.99 5.20 -4.93
N ALA A 80 1.41 5.73 -3.86
CA ALA A 80 1.68 7.08 -3.35
C ALA A 80 2.12 7.04 -1.89
N VAL A 81 2.85 8.07 -1.49
CA VAL A 81 3.16 8.33 -0.08
C VAL A 81 2.23 9.45 0.37
N ILE A 82 1.49 9.20 1.44
CA ILE A 82 0.64 10.20 2.08
C ILE A 82 1.18 10.53 3.47
N ASP A 83 0.94 11.74 3.93
CA ASP A 83 1.31 12.14 5.28
C ASP A 83 0.48 11.37 6.30
N ASN A 84 1.12 10.93 7.38
CA ASN A 84 0.42 10.33 8.50
C ASN A 84 -0.22 11.43 9.35
N GLU A 85 -1.47 11.22 9.76
CA GLU A 85 -2.27 12.19 10.52
C GLU A 85 -1.71 12.47 11.93
N PHE A 86 -0.91 11.55 12.49
CA PHE A 86 -0.47 11.59 13.89
C PHE A 86 1.01 11.93 14.05
N ASP A 87 1.86 11.61 13.08
CA ASP A 87 3.31 11.82 13.17
C ASP A 87 3.93 12.21 11.83
N SER A 88 4.65 13.34 11.81
CA SER A 88 5.35 13.83 10.62
C SER A 88 6.54 12.96 10.17
N GLU A 89 7.18 12.22 11.08
CA GLU A 89 8.31 11.31 10.78
C GLU A 89 7.84 10.01 10.13
N TYR A 90 6.57 9.64 10.36
CA TYR A 90 5.95 8.49 9.73
C TYR A 90 5.11 8.89 8.54
N LYS A 91 5.17 8.09 7.48
CA LYS A 91 4.38 8.26 6.26
C LYS A 91 3.62 6.99 5.98
N ASP A 92 2.39 7.12 5.50
CA ASP A 92 1.61 5.99 5.04
C ASP A 92 1.88 5.77 3.55
N ILE A 93 1.88 4.51 3.12
CA ILE A 93 1.90 4.16 1.69
C ILE A 93 0.47 3.83 1.30
N LEU A 94 -0.07 4.58 0.32
CA LEU A 94 -1.37 4.32 -0.26
C LEU A 94 -1.19 3.61 -1.60
N ILE A 95 -1.81 2.44 -1.73
CA ILE A 95 -1.86 1.66 -2.96
C ILE A 95 -3.28 1.71 -3.46
N GLN A 96 -3.47 2.32 -4.63
CA GLN A 96 -4.76 2.35 -5.31
C GLN A 96 -4.66 1.47 -6.54
N ILE A 97 -5.61 0.54 -6.67
CA ILE A 97 -5.65 -0.42 -7.78
C ILE A 97 -7.04 -0.52 -8.37
N GLN A 98 -7.06 -0.95 -9.63
CA GLN A 98 -8.26 -1.37 -10.31
C GLN A 98 -8.07 -2.80 -10.81
N GLU A 99 -8.78 -3.75 -10.22
CA GLU A 99 -8.74 -5.15 -10.66
C GLU A 99 -9.30 -5.31 -12.07
N ARG A 100 -8.69 -6.21 -12.86
CA ARG A 100 -9.27 -6.61 -14.15
C ARG A 100 -10.59 -7.34 -13.95
N SER A 101 -11.47 -7.23 -14.92
CA SER A 101 -12.83 -7.79 -14.87
C SER A 101 -12.87 -9.32 -14.69
N TRP A 102 -11.79 -10.04 -15.01
CA TRP A 102 -11.70 -11.50 -14.90
C TRP A 102 -11.06 -11.99 -13.59
N VAL A 103 -10.45 -11.11 -12.79
CA VAL A 103 -9.69 -11.51 -11.58
C VAL A 103 -10.54 -12.28 -10.57
N TRP A 104 -11.82 -11.91 -10.43
CA TRP A 104 -12.75 -12.61 -9.56
C TRP A 104 -12.83 -14.12 -9.85
N LEU A 105 -12.68 -14.52 -11.12
CA LEU A 105 -12.76 -15.92 -11.53
C LEU A 105 -11.55 -16.71 -11.04
N THR A 106 -10.35 -16.12 -11.14
CA THR A 106 -9.11 -16.74 -10.65
C THR A 106 -9.21 -17.06 -9.17
N PHE A 107 -9.59 -16.07 -8.36
CA PHE A 107 -9.72 -16.26 -6.91
C PHE A 107 -10.91 -17.16 -6.55
N ALA A 108 -12.00 -17.17 -7.32
CA ALA A 108 -13.08 -18.14 -7.10
C ALA A 108 -12.63 -19.59 -7.30
N VAL A 109 -11.78 -19.86 -8.29
CA VAL A 109 -11.21 -21.19 -8.53
C VAL A 109 -10.27 -21.60 -7.40
N GLU A 110 -9.41 -20.68 -6.96
CA GLU A 110 -8.51 -20.88 -5.82
C GLU A 110 -9.30 -21.20 -4.54
N ASP A 111 -10.25 -20.35 -4.17
CA ASP A 111 -11.08 -20.51 -2.96
C ASP A 111 -11.86 -21.82 -2.98
N THR A 112 -12.40 -22.22 -4.14
CA THR A 112 -13.10 -23.50 -4.29
C THR A 112 -12.15 -24.68 -4.11
N THR A 113 -10.94 -24.59 -4.66
CA THR A 113 -9.93 -25.64 -4.54
C THR A 113 -9.50 -25.80 -3.09
N ILE A 114 -9.23 -24.68 -2.40
CA ILE A 114 -8.90 -24.67 -0.97
C ILE A 114 -10.04 -25.31 -0.18
N ALA A 115 -11.28 -24.85 -0.37
CA ALA A 115 -12.43 -25.37 0.35
C ALA A 115 -12.63 -26.88 0.19
N VAL A 116 -12.46 -27.41 -1.02
CA VAL A 116 -12.58 -28.85 -1.28
C VAL A 116 -11.44 -29.63 -0.63
N LEU A 117 -10.20 -29.14 -0.71
CA LEU A 117 -9.04 -29.81 -0.14
C LEU A 117 -9.02 -29.79 1.39
N THR A 118 -9.51 -28.70 2.00
CA THR A 118 -9.59 -28.55 3.46
C THR A 118 -10.91 -29.06 4.05
N LEU A 119 -11.85 -29.50 3.20
CA LEU A 119 -13.22 -29.85 3.58
C LEU A 119 -13.95 -28.71 4.32
N ASP A 120 -13.63 -27.46 3.99
CA ASP A 120 -14.27 -26.26 4.54
C ASP A 120 -15.58 -25.97 3.82
N VAL A 121 -16.68 -26.43 4.42
CA VAL A 121 -18.04 -26.31 3.87
C VAL A 121 -18.50 -24.85 3.81
N ASP A 122 -18.04 -24.00 4.74
CA ASP A 122 -18.45 -22.59 4.82
C ASP A 122 -17.76 -21.76 3.73
N LEU A 123 -16.47 -22.01 3.50
CA LEU A 123 -15.73 -21.42 2.38
C LEU A 123 -16.30 -21.85 1.03
N TYR A 124 -16.66 -23.14 0.88
CA TYR A 124 -17.30 -23.63 -0.34
C TYR A 124 -18.64 -22.92 -0.59
N ARG A 125 -19.52 -22.89 0.41
CA ARG A 125 -20.85 -22.27 0.30
C ARG A 125 -20.77 -20.79 -0.06
N SER A 126 -19.91 -20.05 0.64
CA SER A 126 -19.74 -18.61 0.40
C SER A 126 -19.16 -18.33 -1.00
N THR A 127 -18.22 -19.15 -1.48
CA THR A 127 -17.65 -19.04 -2.83
C THR A 127 -18.67 -19.37 -3.90
N ALA A 128 -19.43 -20.46 -3.74
CA ALA A 128 -20.52 -20.83 -4.65
C ALA A 128 -21.56 -19.70 -4.76
N TYR A 129 -21.95 -19.09 -3.64
CA TYR A 129 -22.85 -17.94 -3.62
C TYR A 129 -22.27 -16.72 -4.35
N ARG A 130 -20.98 -16.39 -4.15
CA ARG A 130 -20.31 -15.27 -4.87
C ARG A 130 -20.29 -15.50 -6.37
N VAL A 131 -19.94 -16.71 -6.81
CA VAL A 131 -19.92 -17.08 -8.24
C VAL A 131 -21.32 -17.03 -8.82
N GLN A 132 -22.32 -17.58 -8.12
CA GLN A 132 -23.71 -17.55 -8.56
C GLN A 132 -24.22 -16.10 -8.71
N LYS A 133 -24.00 -15.27 -7.70
CA LYS A 133 -24.38 -13.86 -7.76
C LYS A 133 -23.74 -13.13 -8.96
N LYS A 134 -22.49 -13.44 -9.29
CA LYS A 134 -21.76 -12.81 -10.40
C LYS A 134 -22.25 -13.26 -11.77
N LEU A 135 -22.52 -14.56 -11.96
CA LEU A 135 -22.90 -15.13 -13.24
C LEU A 135 -24.35 -14.81 -13.64
N TRP A 136 -25.28 -14.86 -12.70
CA TRP A 136 -26.71 -14.71 -12.99
C TRP A 136 -27.22 -13.27 -12.92
N GLY A 137 -26.36 -12.30 -12.63
CA GLY A 137 -26.62 -10.87 -12.84
C GLY A 137 -27.76 -10.24 -12.03
N GLN A 138 -28.57 -10.98 -11.26
CA GLN A 138 -29.62 -10.47 -10.37
C GLN A 138 -29.94 -11.40 -9.17
N SER A 139 -30.24 -10.75 -8.05
CA SER A 139 -30.77 -11.22 -6.75
C SER A 139 -32.22 -11.77 -6.84
N PRO A 140 -32.81 -12.48 -5.85
CA PRO A 140 -32.43 -12.71 -4.45
C PRO A 140 -31.54 -13.93 -4.19
#